data_AF-A0A4V2WPP0-F1
#
_entry.id   AF-A0A4V2WPP0-F1
#
_cell.length_a   1.000
_cell.length_b   1.000
_cell.length_c   1.000
_cell.angle_alpha   90.00
_cell.angle_beta   90.00
_cell.angle_gamma   90.00
#
_symmetry.space_group_name_H-M   'P 1'
#
loop_
_entity.id
_entity.type
_entity.pdbx_description
1 polymer ?
#
loop_
_entity_poly.entity_id
_entity_poly.type
_entity_poly.pdbx_seq_one_letter_code
_entity_poly.pdbx_strand_id
1 'polypeptide(L)'
;MKISKMITILLPALVMVVYLLIFNYDLLGISGLNRKGWLLTILPAAFLIQGIASVITKTNIFVTLIVSCLAYFGLLYLSLETSDISYLILYLIVYAVGYVIGWFVRKSK
;
A
#
# COMPACT_ATOMS: atom_id res chain seq x y z
N MET A 1 0.17 4.78 21.87
CA MET A 1 0.34 5.33 20.51
C MET A 1 -0.97 6.01 20.10
N LYS A 2 -0.98 7.21 19.50
CA LYS A 2 -2.24 7.83 19.06
C LYS A 2 -2.85 7.01 17.92
N ILE A 3 -4.18 6.84 17.93
CA ILE A 3 -4.94 6.04 16.96
C ILE A 3 -4.57 6.42 15.50
N SER A 4 -4.37 7.72 15.23
CA SER A 4 -3.97 8.21 13.91
C SER A 4 -2.64 7.65 13.39
N LYS A 5 -1.65 7.44 14.27
CA LYS A 5 -0.37 6.82 13.89
C LYS A 5 -0.56 5.32 13.58
N MET A 6 -1.40 4.65 14.36
CA MET A 6 -1.67 3.23 14.21
C MET A 6 -2.37 2.93 12.88
N ILE A 7 -3.39 3.74 12.53
CA ILE A 7 -4.07 3.66 11.24
C ILE A 7 -3.09 3.90 10.08
N THR A 8 -2.18 4.87 10.22
CA THR A 8 -1.18 5.17 9.17
C THR A 8 -0.22 4.01 8.92
N ILE A 9 0.17 3.29 9.97
CA ILE A 9 1.04 2.12 9.86
C ILE A 9 0.28 0.93 9.24
N LEU A 10 -0.97 0.73 9.64
CA LEU A 10 -1.78 -0.43 9.23
C LEU A 10 -2.50 -0.25 7.88
N LEU A 11 -2.61 0.99 7.37
CA LEU A 11 -3.26 1.30 6.10
C LEU A 11 -2.91 0.34 4.94
N PRO A 12 -1.62 0.06 4.62
CA PRO A 12 -1.28 -0.84 3.53
C PRO A 12 -1.73 -2.28 3.81
N ALA A 13 -1.61 -2.74 5.05
CA ALA A 13 -2.09 -4.06 5.43
C ALA A 13 -3.61 -4.17 5.26
N LEU A 14 -4.35 -3.10 5.61
CA LEU A 14 -5.80 -3.02 5.44
C LEU A 14 -6.20 -3.07 3.96
N VAL A 15 -5.55 -2.27 3.11
CA VAL A 15 -5.76 -2.28 1.66
C VAL A 15 -5.46 -3.65 1.06
N MET A 16 -4.43 -4.34 1.55
CA MET A 16 -4.07 -5.66 1.05
C MET A 16 -4.99 -6.77 1.52
N VAL A 17 -5.53 -6.71 2.74
CA VAL A 17 -6.60 -7.61 3.17
C VAL A 17 -7.84 -7.41 2.30
N VAL A 18 -8.22 -6.16 2.02
CA VAL A 18 -9.33 -5.85 1.12
C VAL A 18 -9.06 -6.38 -0.30
N TYR A 19 -7.84 -6.20 -0.83
CA TYR A 19 -7.44 -6.75 -2.12
C TYR A 19 -7.53 -8.28 -2.13
N LEU A 20 -6.97 -8.95 -1.12
CA LEU A 20 -7.02 -10.41 -0.99
C LEU A 20 -8.44 -10.94 -0.91
N LEU A 21 -9.31 -10.26 -0.16
CA LEU A 21 -10.72 -10.58 -0.13
C LEU A 21 -11.27 -10.47 -1.56
N ILE A 22 -11.23 -9.28 -2.18
CA ILE A 22 -11.77 -8.99 -3.53
C ILE A 22 -11.27 -9.96 -4.60
N PHE A 23 -10.00 -10.35 -4.57
CA PHE A 23 -9.39 -11.16 -5.63
C PHE A 23 -9.33 -12.65 -5.36
N ASN A 24 -9.54 -13.11 -4.13
CA ASN A 24 -9.83 -14.52 -3.87
C ASN A 24 -11.33 -14.85 -4.04
N TYR A 25 -12.20 -13.90 -4.43
CA TYR A 25 -13.59 -14.20 -4.80
C TYR A 25 -13.73 -15.06 -6.08
N ASP A 26 -12.64 -15.40 -6.79
CA ASP A 26 -12.69 -16.52 -7.75
C ASP A 26 -13.04 -17.86 -7.05
N LEU A 27 -12.78 -18.01 -5.74
CA LEU A 27 -13.29 -19.12 -4.92
C LEU A 27 -14.81 -19.01 -4.63
N LEU A 28 -15.42 -17.85 -4.86
CA LEU A 28 -16.83 -17.54 -4.64
C LEU A 28 -17.62 -17.42 -5.95
N GLY A 29 -17.01 -17.77 -7.09
CA GLY A 29 -17.68 -17.93 -8.38
C GLY A 29 -17.94 -16.63 -9.17
N ILE A 30 -17.37 -15.49 -8.76
CA ILE A 30 -17.53 -14.20 -9.45
C ILE A 30 -16.32 -13.97 -10.36
N SER A 31 -16.38 -14.52 -11.57
CA SER A 31 -15.34 -14.32 -12.59
C SER A 31 -15.57 -13.01 -13.34
N GLY A 32 -14.56 -12.13 -13.40
CA GLY A 32 -14.63 -10.91 -14.22
C GLY A 32 -13.83 -9.70 -13.72
N LEU A 33 -13.28 -9.72 -12.50
CA LEU A 33 -12.45 -8.63 -12.00
C LEU A 33 -11.01 -8.77 -12.51
N ASN A 34 -10.56 -7.80 -13.32
CA ASN A 34 -9.21 -7.76 -13.89
C ASN A 34 -8.15 -7.47 -12.81
N ARG A 35 -7.60 -8.54 -12.21
CA ARG A 35 -6.61 -8.54 -11.12
C ARG A 35 -5.39 -7.63 -11.41
N LYS A 36 -4.91 -7.61 -12.65
CA LYS A 36 -3.77 -6.77 -13.06
C LYS A 36 -4.08 -5.27 -13.00
N GLY A 37 -5.31 -4.88 -13.34
CA GLY A 37 -5.72 -3.47 -13.34
C GLY A 37 -5.69 -2.86 -11.94
N TRP A 38 -6.12 -3.62 -10.93
CA TRP A 38 -6.18 -3.18 -9.54
C TRP A 38 -4.78 -3.12 -8.90
N LEU A 39 -3.90 -4.05 -9.25
CA LEU A 39 -2.47 -3.98 -8.90
C LEU A 39 -1.84 -2.67 -9.37
N LEU A 40 -2.14 -2.25 -10.61
CA LEU A 40 -1.57 -1.06 -11.22
C LEU A 40 -2.20 0.27 -10.75
N THR A 41 -3.28 0.25 -9.97
CA THR A 41 -3.96 1.48 -9.52
C THR A 41 -4.05 1.59 -8.00
N ILE A 42 -4.58 0.56 -7.33
CA ILE A 42 -4.91 0.63 -5.90
C ILE A 42 -3.67 0.55 -5.04
N LEU A 43 -2.74 -0.36 -5.37
CA LEU A 43 -1.49 -0.54 -4.64
C LEU A 43 -0.60 0.71 -4.73
N PRO A 44 -0.36 1.31 -5.91
CA PRO A 44 0.29 2.62 -6.01
C PRO A 44 -0.39 3.70 -5.16
N ALA A 45 -1.72 3.82 -5.25
CA ALA A 45 -2.45 4.82 -4.48
C ALA A 45 -2.29 4.62 -2.97
N ALA A 46 -2.31 3.38 -2.50
CA ALA A 46 -2.09 3.04 -1.10
C ALA A 46 -0.68 3.44 -0.62
N PHE A 47 0.36 3.10 -1.40
CA PHE A 47 1.73 3.50 -1.10
C PHE A 47 1.90 5.03 -1.11
N LEU A 48 1.25 5.73 -2.04
CA LEU A 48 1.25 7.20 -2.11
C LEU A 48 0.61 7.82 -0.86
N ILE A 49 -0.62 7.41 -0.53
CA ILE A 49 -1.37 7.92 0.62
C ILE A 49 -0.59 7.65 1.90
N GLN A 50 0.02 6.48 2.03
CA GLN A 50 0.79 6.13 3.20
C GLN A 50 2.07 6.95 3.34
N GLY A 51 2.74 7.25 2.22
CA GLY A 51 3.87 8.19 2.17
C GLY A 51 3.45 9.57 2.71
N ILE A 52 2.34 10.13 2.22
CA ILE A 52 1.79 11.41 2.70
C ILE A 52 1.43 11.33 4.19
N ALA A 53 0.68 10.30 4.58
CA ALA A 53 0.16 10.14 5.93
C ALA A 53 1.29 9.96 6.96
N SER A 54 2.39 9.30 6.60
CA SER A 54 3.56 9.13 7.46
C SER A 54 4.12 10.50 7.93
N VAL A 55 4.15 11.49 7.03
CA VAL A 55 4.64 12.83 7.32
C VAL A 55 3.67 13.62 8.19
N ILE A 56 2.38 13.59 7.84
CA ILE A 56 1.33 14.31 8.57
C ILE A 56 1.24 13.80 10.01
N THR A 57 1.32 12.48 10.20
CA THR A 57 1.19 11.85 11.52
C THR A 57 2.50 11.81 12.30
N LYS A 58 3.63 12.27 11.73
CA LYS A 58 4.97 12.19 12.34
C LYS A 58 5.29 10.75 12.76
N THR A 59 5.03 9.83 11.84
CA THR A 59 5.34 8.41 12.00
C THR A 59 6.68 8.14 11.32
N ASN A 60 7.47 7.20 11.84
CA ASN A 60 8.77 6.89 11.25
C ASN A 60 8.58 6.34 9.82
N ILE A 61 9.18 7.02 8.84
CA ILE A 61 9.08 6.69 7.42
C ILE A 61 9.49 5.24 7.15
N PHE A 62 10.60 4.78 7.75
CA PHE A 62 11.13 3.44 7.55
C PHE A 62 10.17 2.38 8.11
N VAL A 63 9.55 2.64 9.27
CA VAL A 63 8.59 1.71 9.86
C VAL A 63 7.37 1.57 8.94
N THR A 64 6.80 2.68 8.47
CA THR A 64 5.66 2.63 7.56
C THR A 64 6.00 1.92 6.26
N LEU A 65 7.18 2.20 5.68
CA LEU A 65 7.66 1.58 4.45
C LEU A 65 7.85 0.07 4.60
N ILE A 66 8.52 -0.37 5.68
CA ILE A 66 8.74 -1.79 5.97
C ILE A 66 7.40 -2.51 6.08
N VAL A 67 6.42 -1.93 6.78
CA VAL A 67 5.09 -2.54 6.90
C VAL A 67 4.38 -2.65 5.54
N SER A 68 4.49 -1.64 4.67
CA SER A 68 3.95 -1.71 3.31
C SER A 68 4.61 -2.82 2.49
N CYS A 69 5.94 -2.92 2.57
CA CYS A 69 6.70 -3.96 1.88
C CYS A 69 6.34 -5.35 2.39
N LEU A 70 6.28 -5.53 3.72
CA LEU A 70 5.90 -6.82 4.34
C LEU A 70 4.48 -7.23 3.95
N ALA A 71 3.53 -6.30 3.96
CA ALA A 71 2.19 -6.56 3.48
C ALA A 71 2.25 -7.02 2.00
N TYR A 72 3.05 -6.34 1.17
CA TYR A 72 3.14 -6.63 -0.26
C TYR A 72 3.75 -8.00 -0.53
N PHE A 73 4.80 -8.37 0.20
CA PHE A 73 5.36 -9.71 0.14
C PHE A 73 4.35 -10.78 0.60
N GLY A 74 3.52 -10.50 1.60
CA GLY A 74 2.41 -11.38 1.98
C GLY A 74 1.41 -11.58 0.84
N LEU A 75 1.07 -10.52 0.11
CA LEU A 75 0.19 -10.58 -1.04
C LEU A 75 0.80 -11.38 -2.20
N LEU A 76 2.09 -11.19 -2.49
CA LEU A 76 2.83 -11.98 -3.49
C LEU A 76 2.85 -13.47 -3.14
N TYR A 77 3.14 -13.81 -1.88
CA TYR A 77 3.17 -15.19 -1.40
C TYR A 77 1.81 -15.87 -1.59
N LEU A 78 0.71 -15.16 -1.28
CA LEU A 78 -0.65 -15.67 -1.42
C LEU A 78 -1.15 -15.73 -2.86
N SER A 79 -0.66 -14.84 -3.73
CA SER A 79 -1.10 -14.78 -5.13
C SER A 79 -0.33 -15.75 -6.03
N LEU A 80 0.77 -16.35 -5.55
CA LEU A 80 1.66 -17.26 -6.29
C LEU A 80 2.26 -16.69 -7.60
N GLU A 81 2.09 -15.39 -7.87
CA GLU A 81 2.58 -14.71 -9.07
C GLU A 81 3.92 -14.03 -8.79
N THR A 82 5.00 -14.58 -9.35
CA THR A 82 6.38 -14.08 -9.18
C THR A 82 6.68 -12.85 -10.04
N SER A 83 5.93 -12.62 -11.12
CA SER A 83 6.08 -11.45 -12.01
C SER A 83 5.84 -10.13 -11.30
N ASP A 84 5.08 -10.16 -10.20
CA ASP A 84 4.62 -8.96 -9.52
C ASP A 84 5.70 -8.28 -8.68
N ILE A 85 6.79 -8.98 -8.31
CA ILE A 85 7.94 -8.40 -7.57
C ILE A 85 8.49 -7.15 -8.27
N SER A 86 8.48 -7.12 -9.60
CA SER A 86 8.96 -5.98 -10.39
C SER A 86 8.21 -4.67 -10.08
N TYR A 87 6.94 -4.75 -9.68
CA TYR A 87 6.14 -3.57 -9.31
C TYR A 87 6.51 -2.97 -7.96
N LEU A 88 7.22 -3.70 -7.09
CA LEU A 88 7.67 -3.18 -5.81
C LEU A 88 8.51 -1.90 -5.98
N ILE A 89 9.38 -1.87 -7.00
CA ILE A 89 10.20 -0.70 -7.29
C ILE A 89 9.32 0.51 -7.63
N LEU A 90 8.29 0.31 -8.44
CA LEU A 90 7.32 1.36 -8.78
C LEU A 90 6.58 1.85 -7.52
N TYR A 91 6.16 0.95 -6.64
CA TYR A 91 5.48 1.32 -5.40
C TYR A 91 6.39 2.07 -4.41
N LEU A 92 7.68 1.72 -4.34
CA LEU A 92 8.66 2.45 -3.54
C LEU A 92 8.85 3.88 -4.06
N ILE A 93 8.93 4.06 -5.38
CA ILE A 93 9.02 5.39 -6.00
C ILE A 93 7.76 6.20 -5.68
N VAL A 94 6.58 5.60 -5.84
CA VAL A 94 5.30 6.24 -5.56
C VAL A 94 5.17 6.64 -4.08
N TYR A 95 5.65 5.79 -3.17
CA TYR A 95 5.71 6.12 -1.74
C TYR A 95 6.63 7.31 -1.47
N ALA A 96 7.81 7.35 -2.09
CA ALA A 96 8.74 8.47 -1.95
C ALA A 96 8.13 9.77 -2.46
N VAL A 97 7.42 9.74 -3.59
CA VAL A 97 6.65 10.88 -4.10
C VAL A 97 5.60 11.33 -3.09
N GLY A 98 4.82 10.39 -2.54
CA GLY A 98 3.84 10.67 -1.48
C GLY A 98 4.47 11.32 -0.25
N TYR A 99 5.64 10.85 0.19
CA TYR A 99 6.37 11.45 1.30
C TYR A 99 6.76 12.90 1.01
N VAL A 100 7.31 13.18 -0.18
CA VAL A 100 7.69 14.54 -0.58
C VAL A 100 6.46 15.46 -0.62
N ILE A 101 5.34 15.01 -1.18
CA ILE A 101 4.07 15.75 -1.17
C ILE A 101 3.63 16.05 0.26
N GLY A 102 3.64 15.04 1.14
CA GLY A 102 3.29 15.21 2.55
C GLY A 102 4.18 16.22 3.28
N TRP A 103 5.46 16.30 2.91
CA TRP A 103 6.39 17.29 3.44
C TRP A 103 6.03 18.72 3.04
N PHE A 104 5.71 18.95 1.76
CA PHE A 104 5.23 20.26 1.30
C PHE A 104 3.91 20.66 1.97
N VAL A 105 2.96 19.74 2.07
CA VAL A 105 1.67 19.99 2.74
C VAL A 105 1.86 20.37 4.19
N ARG A 106 2.74 19.68 4.91
CA ARG A 106 3.04 19.99 6.31
C ARG A 106 3.78 21.32 6.46
N LYS A 107 4.69 21.66 5.54
CA LYS A 107 5.45 22.93 5.58
C LYS A 107 4.56 24.14 5.28
N SER A 108 3.50 23.96 4.51
CA SER A 108 2.52 25.00 4.18
C SER A 108 1.51 25.28 5.31
N LYS A 109 1.49 24.47 6.37
CA LYS A 109 0.66 24.65 7.57
C LYS A 109 1.50 25.13 8.75
#